data_AF-C5KBJ5-F1
#
_entry.id   AF-C5KBJ5-F1
#
_cell.length_a   1.000
_cell.length_b   1.000
_cell.length_c   1.000
_cell.angle_alpha   90.00
_cell.angle_beta   90.00
_cell.angle_gamma   90.00
#
_symmetry.space_group_name_H-M   'P 1'
#
loop_
_entity.id
_entity.type
_entity.pdbx_description
1 polymer ?
#
loop_
_entity_poly.entity_id
_entity_poly.type
_entity_poly.pdbx_seq_one_letter_code
_entity_poly.pdbx_strand_id
1 'polypeptide(L)'
;MTPFVSLEDFKYSKQAPGLLMRFHPQLPSRLVIIPRDGGGPVRECDIQACHIFHFAHCEERREGGEVVIEVSALCLPEEFTMEFKDKLFLSNSNDAPGQMYNFSLRFSPGENSIAVETNRLGGRACGEFPTVHPLSHVAPASNRYIYLMGNTSKRIPFTSIIKMDRQKPESPIGIWISPSGCTVGEPVFCPRIGTKGRVPRSPAEEDDGYLVVQVYDSAKHSTYFVLLDAMHVSEGPVCELHTNTFITNGFHGTWSDELIGLGESTSSMSMLLIEALHCRVKLGIQKGRYFDEATKMDKAERTRKEMEMREHRKRGKMRDIVSPCVFEGTIRKNDALR
;
A
#
# COMPACT_ATOMS: atom_id res chain seq x y z
N MET A 1 -19.81 9.21 -23.03
CA MET A 1 -18.42 9.69 -23.13
C MET A 1 -17.73 9.34 -21.83
N THR A 2 -16.90 8.29 -21.84
CA THR A 2 -16.05 7.85 -20.73
C THR A 2 -14.81 8.75 -20.63
N PRO A 3 -14.03 8.73 -19.53
CA PRO A 3 -12.84 9.56 -19.33
C PRO A 3 -11.62 9.10 -20.16
N PHE A 4 -11.84 8.66 -21.39
CA PHE A 4 -10.77 8.25 -22.30
C PHE A 4 -10.56 9.30 -23.37
N VAL A 5 -9.27 9.58 -23.60
CA VAL A 5 -8.76 10.39 -24.69
C VAL A 5 -9.49 10.01 -25.97
N SER A 6 -10.14 10.99 -26.63
CA SER A 6 -10.70 10.77 -27.97
C SER A 6 -9.60 10.22 -28.87
N LEU A 7 -9.83 9.07 -29.50
CA LEU A 7 -8.86 8.47 -30.40
C LEU A 7 -8.53 9.41 -31.56
N GLU A 8 -9.48 10.23 -32.00
CA GLU A 8 -9.24 11.27 -33.01
C GLU A 8 -8.36 12.39 -32.45
N ASP A 9 -8.69 12.91 -31.26
CA ASP A 9 -7.87 13.95 -30.62
C ASP A 9 -6.45 13.43 -30.37
N PHE A 10 -6.28 12.18 -29.93
CA PHE A 10 -4.97 11.58 -29.73
C PHE A 10 -4.18 11.45 -31.03
N LYS A 11 -4.81 10.91 -32.09
CA LYS A 11 -4.16 10.66 -33.38
C LYS A 11 -3.53 11.93 -33.99
N TYR A 12 -4.15 13.09 -33.76
CA TYR A 12 -3.71 14.35 -34.33
C TYR A 12 -3.06 15.30 -33.29
N SER A 13 -3.07 14.93 -32.01
CA SER A 13 -2.45 15.72 -30.95
C SER A 13 -0.93 15.49 -30.87
N LYS A 14 -0.20 16.55 -30.54
CA LYS A 14 1.21 16.48 -30.15
C LYS A 14 1.42 16.33 -28.64
N GLN A 15 0.34 16.18 -27.87
CA GLN A 15 0.36 16.07 -26.41
C GLN A 15 0.37 14.59 -25.98
N ALA A 16 0.95 14.33 -24.80
CA ALA A 16 0.89 13.01 -24.19
C ALA A 16 -0.57 12.62 -23.85
N PRO A 17 -0.95 11.32 -23.91
CA PRO A 17 -2.32 10.88 -23.65
C PRO A 17 -2.91 11.39 -22.33
N GLY A 18 -2.12 11.37 -21.25
CA GLY A 18 -2.58 11.84 -19.94
C GLY A 18 -3.02 13.32 -19.92
N LEU A 19 -2.41 14.17 -20.76
CA LEU A 19 -2.78 15.59 -20.90
C LEU A 19 -4.09 15.79 -21.66
N LEU A 20 -4.57 14.76 -22.34
CA LEU A 20 -5.84 14.77 -23.08
C LEU A 20 -7.00 14.16 -22.27
N MET A 21 -6.74 13.57 -21.11
CA MET A 21 -7.80 13.09 -20.23
C MET A 21 -8.65 14.26 -19.71
N ARG A 22 -9.97 14.08 -19.69
CA ARG A 22 -10.93 15.08 -19.22
C ARG A 22 -11.89 14.42 -18.24
N PHE A 23 -12.17 15.13 -17.15
CA PHE A 23 -13.25 14.79 -16.24
C PHE A 23 -14.52 15.54 -16.70
N HIS A 24 -15.66 14.84 -16.70
CA HIS A 24 -16.95 15.35 -17.18
C HIS A 24 -17.96 15.33 -16.03
N PRO A 25 -17.97 16.35 -15.15
CA PRO A 25 -18.79 16.38 -13.94
C PRO A 25 -20.30 16.35 -14.19
N GLN A 26 -20.73 16.75 -15.39
CA GLN A 26 -22.13 16.73 -15.82
C GLN A 26 -22.64 15.35 -16.22
N LEU A 27 -21.76 14.35 -16.34
CA LEU A 27 -22.11 12.97 -16.67
C LEU A 27 -22.00 12.09 -15.42
N PRO A 28 -22.90 11.13 -15.20
CA PRO A 28 -22.75 10.19 -14.10
C PRO A 28 -21.51 9.32 -14.29
N SER A 29 -20.89 8.93 -13.17
CA SER A 29 -19.97 7.79 -13.18
C SER A 29 -20.79 6.51 -13.20
N ARG A 30 -20.28 5.44 -13.81
CA ARG A 30 -21.00 4.18 -13.96
C ARG A 30 -20.21 3.03 -13.37
N LEU A 31 -20.82 2.33 -12.42
CA LEU A 31 -20.34 1.04 -11.93
C LEU A 31 -20.94 -0.07 -12.80
N VAL A 32 -20.10 -0.93 -13.36
CA VAL A 32 -20.52 -2.04 -14.22
C VAL A 32 -20.30 -3.35 -13.48
N ILE A 33 -21.40 -4.05 -13.18
CA ILE A 33 -21.37 -5.35 -12.48
C ILE A 33 -21.42 -6.46 -13.54
N ILE A 34 -20.35 -7.24 -13.60
CA ILE A 34 -20.18 -8.33 -14.56
C ILE A 34 -20.10 -9.66 -13.79
N PRO A 35 -21.04 -10.59 -13.97
CA PRO A 35 -20.96 -11.92 -13.38
C PRO A 35 -19.69 -12.65 -13.82
N ARG A 36 -18.86 -13.08 -12.85
CA ARG A 36 -17.55 -13.70 -13.10
C ARG A 36 -17.65 -15.10 -13.71
N ASP A 37 -18.76 -15.78 -13.50
CA ASP A 37 -19.08 -17.10 -14.05
C ASP A 37 -19.69 -17.04 -15.47
N GLY A 38 -19.97 -15.82 -15.97
CA GLY A 38 -20.65 -15.61 -17.26
C GLY A 38 -22.12 -16.02 -17.28
N GLY A 39 -22.71 -16.38 -16.13
CA GLY A 39 -24.04 -16.97 -16.04
C GLY A 39 -25.22 -15.98 -16.03
N GLY A 40 -24.95 -14.68 -15.95
CA GLY A 40 -25.98 -13.65 -15.78
C GLY A 40 -25.77 -12.38 -16.63
N PRO A 41 -26.76 -11.49 -16.66
CA PRO A 41 -26.67 -10.24 -17.40
C PRO A 41 -25.66 -9.28 -16.74
N VAL A 42 -24.97 -8.50 -17.57
CA VAL A 42 -24.23 -7.31 -17.12
C VAL A 42 -25.23 -6.29 -16.61
N ARG A 43 -24.93 -5.69 -15.46
CA ARG A 43 -25.75 -4.61 -14.88
C ARG A 43 -24.94 -3.32 -14.82
N GLU A 44 -25.60 -2.21 -15.08
CA GLU A 44 -25.01 -0.89 -15.07
C GLU A 44 -25.71 -0.04 -14.01
N CYS A 45 -24.91 0.63 -13.18
CA CYS A 45 -25.39 1.47 -12.11
C CYS A 45 -24.77 2.86 -12.25
N ASP A 46 -25.60 3.84 -12.60
CA ASP A 46 -25.17 5.23 -12.58
C ASP A 46 -25.10 5.74 -11.14
N ILE A 47 -24.00 6.43 -10.82
CA ILE A 47 -23.74 7.08 -9.54
C ILE A 47 -23.42 8.55 -9.80
N GLN A 48 -23.42 9.37 -8.74
CA GLN A 48 -22.96 10.75 -8.85
C GLN A 48 -21.54 10.78 -9.46
N ALA A 49 -21.32 11.78 -10.33
CA ALA A 49 -20.02 11.99 -10.97
C ALA A 49 -18.90 12.00 -9.91
N CYS A 50 -17.97 11.08 -10.06
CA CYS A 50 -16.80 10.96 -9.20
C CYS A 50 -15.64 10.33 -9.95
N HIS A 51 -14.42 10.71 -9.60
CA HIS A 51 -13.22 10.12 -10.17
C HIS A 51 -12.67 9.06 -9.20
N ILE A 52 -13.15 7.83 -9.32
CA ILE A 52 -12.60 6.69 -8.58
C ILE A 52 -11.20 6.40 -9.12
N PHE A 53 -10.18 6.44 -8.25
CA PHE A 53 -8.79 6.15 -8.63
C PHE A 53 -8.35 4.77 -8.18
N HIS A 54 -8.49 4.46 -6.88
CA HIS A 54 -8.18 3.15 -6.33
C HIS A 54 -9.38 2.53 -5.60
N PHE A 55 -9.63 1.26 -5.87
CA PHE A 55 -10.59 0.46 -5.10
C PHE A 55 -9.89 -0.10 -3.86
N ALA A 56 -10.54 0.03 -2.71
CA ALA A 56 -10.08 -0.58 -1.46
C ALA A 56 -10.65 -1.99 -1.29
N HIS A 57 -11.96 -2.13 -1.50
CA HIS A 57 -12.68 -3.36 -1.18
C HIS A 57 -14.00 -3.46 -1.95
N CYS A 58 -14.46 -4.69 -2.18
CA CYS A 58 -15.78 -5.00 -2.72
C CYS A 58 -16.33 -6.29 -2.08
N GLU A 59 -17.57 -6.26 -1.57
CA GLU A 59 -18.27 -7.41 -1.00
C GLU A 59 -19.71 -7.52 -1.52
N GLU A 60 -20.17 -8.76 -1.67
CA GLU A 60 -21.58 -9.07 -1.92
C GLU A 60 -22.20 -9.65 -0.64
N ARG A 61 -23.40 -9.19 -0.29
CA ARG A 61 -24.20 -9.75 0.79
C ARG A 61 -25.67 -9.87 0.39
N ARG A 62 -26.41 -10.73 1.09
CA ARG A 62 -27.85 -10.93 0.89
C ARG A 62 -28.63 -10.45 2.10
N GLU A 63 -29.55 -9.52 1.90
CA GLU A 63 -30.36 -8.91 2.95
C GLU A 63 -31.83 -8.97 2.55
N GLY A 64 -32.67 -9.69 3.31
CA GLY A 64 -34.12 -9.68 3.07
C GLY A 64 -34.57 -10.16 1.68
N GLY A 65 -33.74 -10.93 0.97
CA GLY A 65 -33.99 -11.37 -0.41
C GLY A 65 -33.36 -10.47 -1.49
N GLU A 66 -32.83 -9.32 -1.11
CA GLU A 66 -32.06 -8.44 -1.98
C GLU A 66 -30.58 -8.84 -1.98
N VAL A 67 -29.90 -8.51 -3.08
CA VAL A 67 -28.42 -8.52 -3.13
C VAL A 67 -27.95 -7.10 -2.84
N VAL A 68 -26.92 -6.96 -2.02
CA VAL A 68 -26.24 -5.69 -1.76
C VAL A 68 -24.78 -5.87 -2.10
N ILE A 69 -24.25 -5.02 -2.98
CA ILE A 69 -22.82 -4.93 -3.27
C ILE A 69 -22.30 -3.66 -2.62
N GLU A 70 -21.35 -3.82 -1.70
CA GLU A 70 -20.61 -2.68 -1.15
C GLU A 70 -19.30 -2.51 -1.88
N VAL A 71 -19.00 -1.29 -2.28
CA VAL A 71 -17.72 -0.93 -2.89
C VAL A 71 -17.10 0.18 -2.09
N SER A 72 -15.97 -0.08 -1.43
CA SER A 72 -15.15 0.96 -0.84
C SER A 72 -14.07 1.39 -1.83
N ALA A 73 -14.04 2.67 -2.19
CA ALA A 73 -13.10 3.20 -3.15
C ALA A 73 -12.68 4.63 -2.81
N LEU A 74 -11.47 4.95 -3.22
CA LEU A 74 -10.88 6.26 -3.07
C LEU A 74 -11.21 7.11 -4.30
N CYS A 75 -11.89 8.22 -4.04
CA CYS A 75 -12.34 9.15 -5.06
C CYS A 75 -11.54 10.45 -4.98
N LEU A 76 -11.08 10.89 -6.15
CA LEU A 76 -10.51 12.20 -6.36
C LEU A 76 -11.66 13.20 -6.61
N PRO A 77 -11.62 14.39 -6.02
CA PRO A 77 -12.60 15.45 -6.28
C PRO A 77 -12.57 15.92 -7.75
N GLU A 78 -13.63 16.60 -8.17
CA GLU A 78 -13.76 17.16 -9.53
C GLU A 78 -12.63 18.14 -9.87
N GLU A 79 -12.16 18.90 -8.87
CA GLU A 79 -11.11 19.89 -9.01
C GLU A 79 -9.73 19.25 -9.19
N PHE A 80 -9.62 17.92 -9.07
CA PHE A 80 -8.35 17.22 -9.24
C PHE A 80 -7.86 17.29 -10.69
N THR A 81 -6.61 17.71 -10.86
CA THR A 81 -5.97 17.80 -12.19
C THR A 81 -4.69 16.97 -12.23
N MET A 82 -4.39 16.43 -13.41
CA MET A 82 -3.14 15.72 -13.70
C MET A 82 -2.01 16.69 -14.10
N GLU A 83 -2.08 17.96 -13.67
CA GLU A 83 -1.05 18.95 -14.00
C GLU A 83 0.30 18.53 -13.40
N PHE A 84 1.35 18.69 -14.18
CA PHE A 84 2.73 18.50 -13.73
C PHE A 84 3.30 19.85 -13.34
N LYS A 85 3.38 20.12 -12.04
CA LYS A 85 3.85 21.39 -11.48
C LYS A 85 4.83 21.11 -10.35
N ASP A 86 5.86 21.96 -10.23
CA ASP A 86 6.90 21.83 -9.21
C ASP A 86 7.59 20.45 -9.18
N LYS A 87 7.71 19.83 -10.37
CA LYS A 87 8.26 18.48 -10.59
C LYS A 87 7.45 17.34 -9.95
N LEU A 88 6.20 17.59 -9.59
CA LEU A 88 5.26 16.62 -9.06
C LEU A 88 4.10 16.44 -10.04
N PHE A 89 3.80 15.19 -10.38
CA PHE A 89 2.49 14.84 -10.91
C PHE A 89 1.45 14.90 -9.79
N LEU A 90 0.17 15.07 -10.13
CA LEU A 90 -0.91 15.23 -9.14
C LEU A 90 -0.75 16.52 -8.33
N SER A 91 -0.26 17.61 -8.94
CA SER A 91 0.15 18.82 -8.21
C SER A 91 -0.99 19.54 -7.47
N ASN A 92 -2.24 19.34 -7.88
CA ASN A 92 -3.41 19.90 -7.20
C ASN A 92 -3.94 19.04 -6.04
N SER A 93 -3.26 17.93 -5.71
CA SER A 93 -3.69 17.03 -4.63
C SER A 93 -3.71 17.70 -3.24
N ASN A 94 -3.03 18.84 -3.07
CA ASN A 94 -3.15 19.67 -1.87
C ASN A 94 -4.53 20.32 -1.68
N ASP A 95 -5.19 20.71 -2.76
CA ASP A 95 -6.47 21.42 -2.71
C ASP A 95 -7.64 20.45 -2.87
N ALA A 96 -7.43 19.44 -3.72
CA ALA A 96 -8.36 18.37 -4.06
C ALA A 96 -7.81 16.98 -3.65
N PRO A 97 -7.58 16.71 -2.35
CA PRO A 97 -7.02 15.42 -1.94
C PRO A 97 -8.07 14.30 -2.04
N GLY A 98 -7.60 13.09 -2.30
CA GLY A 98 -8.44 11.89 -2.37
C GLY A 98 -9.13 11.56 -1.06
N GLN A 99 -10.38 11.08 -1.15
CA GLN A 99 -11.22 10.72 -0.01
C GLN A 99 -11.80 9.33 -0.20
N MET A 100 -11.93 8.58 0.89
CA MET A 100 -12.52 7.26 0.86
C MET A 100 -14.05 7.35 0.90
N TYR A 101 -14.70 6.62 0.00
CA TYR A 101 -16.15 6.49 -0.08
C TYR A 101 -16.54 5.02 -0.05
N ASN A 102 -17.74 4.76 0.44
CA ASN A 102 -18.40 3.48 0.37
C ASN A 102 -19.70 3.64 -0.42
N PHE A 103 -19.85 2.85 -1.48
CA PHE A 103 -21.01 2.81 -2.36
C PHE A 103 -21.79 1.53 -2.10
N SER A 104 -23.05 1.66 -1.65
CA SER A 104 -23.94 0.53 -1.38
C SER A 104 -24.92 0.38 -2.53
N LEU A 105 -24.77 -0.68 -3.32
CA LEU A 105 -25.58 -0.98 -4.51
C LEU A 105 -26.59 -2.07 -4.17
N ARG A 106 -27.89 -1.74 -4.14
CA ARG A 106 -28.95 -2.67 -3.75
C ARG A 106 -29.75 -3.13 -4.96
N PHE A 107 -29.91 -4.45 -5.07
CA PHE A 107 -30.58 -5.14 -6.16
C PHE A 107 -31.79 -5.91 -5.62
N SER A 108 -32.98 -5.54 -6.08
CA SER A 108 -34.19 -6.34 -5.87
C SER A 108 -34.33 -7.37 -6.98
N PRO A 109 -34.62 -8.65 -6.65
CA PRO A 109 -34.92 -9.65 -7.68
C PRO A 109 -36.09 -9.19 -8.56
N GLY A 110 -35.88 -9.14 -9.88
CA GLY A 110 -36.91 -8.74 -10.84
C GLY A 110 -36.96 -7.23 -11.16
N GLU A 111 -36.19 -6.40 -10.46
CA GLU A 111 -36.05 -4.98 -10.78
C GLU A 111 -34.82 -4.70 -11.65
N ASN A 112 -34.95 -3.72 -12.55
CA ASN A 112 -33.86 -3.23 -13.39
C ASN A 112 -33.15 -2.00 -12.76
N SER A 113 -33.76 -1.35 -11.77
CA SER A 113 -33.16 -0.25 -11.03
C SER A 113 -32.20 -0.75 -9.95
N ILE A 114 -31.14 0.02 -9.71
CA ILE A 114 -30.19 -0.22 -8.62
C ILE A 114 -30.25 1.02 -7.72
N ALA A 115 -30.58 0.82 -6.44
CA ALA A 115 -30.51 1.90 -5.46
C ALA A 115 -29.06 2.07 -4.99
N VAL A 116 -28.61 3.31 -4.87
CA VAL A 116 -27.23 3.66 -4.50
C VAL A 116 -27.24 4.55 -3.27
N GLU A 117 -26.55 4.12 -2.23
CA GLU A 117 -26.18 4.96 -1.10
C GLU A 117 -24.68 5.25 -1.15
N THR A 118 -24.27 6.47 -0.83
CA THR A 118 -22.86 6.87 -0.84
C THR A 118 -22.50 7.51 0.48
N ASN A 119 -21.54 6.91 1.18
CA ASN A 119 -21.09 7.35 2.49
C ASN A 119 -19.59 7.64 2.48
N ARG A 120 -19.18 8.79 2.99
CA ARG A 120 -17.75 9.13 3.15
C ARG A 120 -17.19 8.40 4.38
N LEU A 121 -15.98 7.85 4.25
CA LEU A 121 -15.26 7.20 5.34
C LEU A 121 -14.10 8.06 5.85
N GLY A 122 -13.85 8.02 7.16
CA GLY A 122 -12.67 8.58 7.79
C GLY A 122 -12.72 10.09 8.07
N GLY A 123 -13.90 10.70 8.11
CA GLY A 123 -14.06 12.11 8.48
C GLY A 123 -13.20 13.05 7.63
N ARG A 124 -12.33 13.85 8.27
CA ARG A 124 -11.44 14.81 7.57
C ARG A 124 -10.19 14.18 6.96
N ALA A 125 -9.96 12.88 7.17
CA ALA A 125 -8.82 12.20 6.57
C ALA A 125 -8.90 12.26 5.04
N CYS A 126 -7.73 12.39 4.44
CA CYS A 126 -7.53 12.26 3.01
C CYS A 126 -6.26 11.46 2.77
N GLY A 127 -6.19 10.78 1.64
CA GLY A 127 -5.09 9.86 1.39
C GLY A 127 -5.14 9.25 0.00
N GLU A 128 -4.31 8.23 -0.16
CA GLU A 128 -4.22 7.38 -1.34
C GLU A 128 -3.78 5.96 -0.95
N PHE A 129 -3.74 5.07 -1.93
CA PHE A 129 -3.25 3.69 -1.82
C PHE A 129 -3.94 2.90 -0.69
N PRO A 130 -5.25 2.63 -0.83
CA PRO A 130 -5.96 1.80 0.13
C PRO A 130 -5.45 0.37 0.11
N THR A 131 -5.18 -0.16 1.30
CA THR A 131 -4.83 -1.54 1.55
C THR A 131 -5.80 -2.15 2.55
N VAL A 132 -6.11 -3.43 2.36
CA VAL A 132 -6.94 -4.25 3.25
C VAL A 132 -6.22 -5.57 3.54
N HIS A 133 -6.77 -6.39 4.44
CA HIS A 133 -6.28 -7.75 4.62
C HIS A 133 -6.31 -8.51 3.26
N PRO A 134 -5.24 -9.22 2.85
CA PRO A 134 -5.13 -9.78 1.49
C PRO A 134 -6.21 -10.82 1.15
N LEU A 135 -6.75 -11.52 2.15
CA LEU A 135 -7.84 -12.48 1.98
C LEU A 135 -9.25 -11.89 2.16
N SER A 136 -9.37 -10.57 2.26
CA SER A 136 -10.66 -9.85 2.39
C SER A 136 -11.70 -10.26 1.33
N HIS A 137 -11.25 -10.41 0.08
CA HIS A 137 -12.08 -10.78 -1.06
C HIS A 137 -12.73 -12.19 -0.96
N VAL A 138 -12.28 -13.04 -0.03
CA VAL A 138 -12.88 -14.37 0.27
C VAL A 138 -13.39 -14.46 1.71
N ALA A 139 -13.46 -13.35 2.44
CA ALA A 139 -13.81 -13.30 3.85
C ALA A 139 -15.06 -12.45 4.11
N PRO A 140 -16.29 -12.95 3.85
CA PRO A 140 -17.52 -12.16 3.95
C PRO A 140 -17.79 -11.57 5.34
N ALA A 141 -17.18 -12.14 6.39
CA ALA A 141 -17.34 -11.71 7.77
C ALA A 141 -16.22 -10.80 8.29
N SER A 142 -15.18 -10.50 7.49
CA SER A 142 -13.97 -9.80 7.95
C SER A 142 -13.38 -8.85 6.89
N ASN A 143 -14.14 -7.80 6.56
CA ASN A 143 -13.73 -6.74 5.65
C ASN A 143 -13.94 -5.36 6.26
N ARG A 144 -13.63 -5.19 7.54
CA ARG A 144 -13.95 -4.00 8.31
C ARG A 144 -12.90 -2.89 8.15
N TYR A 145 -11.64 -3.24 8.03
CA TYR A 145 -10.53 -2.29 8.16
C TYR A 145 -9.90 -1.92 6.82
N ILE A 146 -9.64 -0.64 6.65
CA ILE A 146 -8.92 -0.09 5.50
C ILE A 146 -7.73 0.73 6.03
N TYR A 147 -6.58 0.55 5.40
CA TYR A 147 -5.35 1.26 5.69
C TYR A 147 -4.96 2.13 4.51
N LEU A 148 -4.53 3.36 4.79
CA LEU A 148 -4.18 4.34 3.77
C LEU A 148 -2.88 5.03 4.14
N MET A 149 -2.08 5.42 3.15
CA MET A 149 -1.20 6.56 3.35
C MET A 149 -2.01 7.84 3.19
N GLY A 150 -1.80 8.81 4.06
CA GLY A 150 -2.66 10.00 4.08
C GLY A 150 -2.22 11.05 5.08
N ASN A 151 -3.11 12.01 5.29
CA ASN A 151 -3.03 13.06 6.30
C ASN A 151 -4.43 13.43 6.80
N THR A 152 -4.52 14.06 7.98
CA THR A 152 -5.76 14.70 8.47
C THR A 152 -5.91 16.15 8.03
N SER A 153 -4.86 16.70 7.42
CA SER A 153 -4.89 17.94 6.65
C SER A 153 -4.85 17.60 5.17
N LYS A 154 -5.30 18.53 4.31
CA LYS A 154 -5.23 18.33 2.86
C LYS A 154 -3.80 18.37 2.29
N ARG A 155 -2.78 18.71 3.10
CA ARG A 155 -1.42 18.90 2.61
C ARG A 155 -0.79 17.58 2.21
N ILE A 156 0.02 17.64 1.16
CA ILE A 156 0.97 16.64 0.70
C ILE A 156 2.39 17.19 0.90
N PRO A 157 3.44 16.35 0.92
CA PRO A 157 3.41 14.90 0.79
C PRO A 157 2.65 14.20 1.94
N PHE A 158 2.16 12.99 1.70
CA PHE A 158 1.56 12.19 2.76
C PHE A 158 2.62 11.76 3.78
N THR A 159 2.31 11.95 5.06
CA THR A 159 3.24 11.68 6.16
C THR A 159 2.66 10.71 7.19
N SER A 160 1.44 10.21 6.96
CA SER A 160 0.73 9.43 7.97
C SER A 160 0.20 8.11 7.38
N ILE A 161 0.09 7.09 8.24
CA ILE A 161 -0.69 5.89 7.98
C ILE A 161 -1.97 5.96 8.78
N ILE A 162 -3.10 5.76 8.10
CA ILE A 162 -4.44 5.96 8.64
C ILE A 162 -5.17 4.62 8.59
N LYS A 163 -5.66 4.16 9.74
CA LYS A 163 -6.56 3.02 9.88
C LYS A 163 -8.00 3.53 9.98
N MET A 164 -8.86 3.03 9.12
CA MET A 164 -10.29 3.30 9.10
C MET A 164 -11.07 2.04 9.45
N ASP A 165 -12.27 2.25 10.00
CA ASP A 165 -13.25 1.22 10.32
C ASP A 165 -14.51 1.51 9.51
N ARG A 166 -14.88 0.64 8.57
CA ARG A 166 -16.08 0.81 7.74
C ARG A 166 -17.37 0.87 8.55
N GLN A 167 -17.38 0.29 9.76
CA GLN A 167 -18.53 0.34 10.68
C GLN A 167 -18.55 1.59 11.57
N LYS A 168 -17.49 2.41 11.54
CA LYS A 168 -17.37 3.69 12.25
C LYS A 168 -16.87 4.76 11.27
N PRO A 169 -17.67 5.09 10.24
CA PRO A 169 -17.23 5.89 9.09
C PRO A 169 -16.86 7.34 9.44
N GLU A 170 -17.23 7.83 10.63
CA GLU A 170 -17.14 9.24 11.01
C GLU A 170 -15.71 9.72 11.23
N SER A 171 -14.77 8.82 11.59
CA SER A 171 -13.40 9.18 11.88
C SER A 171 -12.43 8.01 11.75
N PRO A 172 -11.13 8.27 11.48
CA PRO A 172 -10.11 7.23 11.57
C PRO A 172 -10.02 6.68 13.00
N ILE A 173 -9.79 5.37 13.12
CA ILE A 173 -9.64 4.70 14.41
C ILE A 173 -8.18 4.54 14.85
N GLY A 174 -7.23 4.90 13.98
CA GLY A 174 -5.81 4.94 14.30
C GLY A 174 -5.05 5.77 13.28
N ILE A 175 -4.08 6.56 13.75
CA ILE A 175 -3.22 7.38 12.89
C ILE A 175 -1.80 7.29 13.44
N TRP A 176 -0.87 6.88 12.59
CA TRP A 176 0.55 7.06 12.83
C TRP A 176 1.07 8.19 11.96
N ILE A 177 1.81 9.12 12.55
CA ILE A 177 2.47 10.22 11.83
C ILE A 177 3.98 9.94 11.85
N SER A 178 4.60 9.96 10.67
CA SER A 178 6.05 9.80 10.56
C SER A 178 6.80 10.97 11.21
N PRO A 179 8.10 10.80 11.57
CA PRO A 179 8.90 11.89 12.09
C PRO A 179 8.94 13.11 11.15
N SER A 180 9.18 14.31 11.72
CA SER A 180 9.29 15.53 10.93
C SER A 180 10.33 15.40 9.81
N GLY A 181 10.00 15.90 8.62
CA GLY A 181 10.87 15.77 7.44
C GLY A 181 10.79 14.42 6.74
N CYS A 182 9.94 13.49 7.20
CA CYS A 182 9.71 12.21 6.56
C CYS A 182 8.42 12.17 5.72
N THR A 183 8.41 11.36 4.66
CA THR A 183 7.20 11.01 3.87
C THR A 183 6.99 9.51 3.89
N VAL A 184 5.75 9.05 3.77
CA VAL A 184 5.42 7.61 3.74
C VAL A 184 5.04 7.15 2.33
N GLY A 185 5.14 5.86 2.07
CA GLY A 185 4.61 5.18 0.87
C GLY A 185 3.37 4.32 1.19
N GLU A 186 2.91 3.54 0.20
CA GLU A 186 1.77 2.61 0.34
C GLU A 186 2.00 1.65 1.52
N PRO A 187 1.03 1.53 2.45
CA PRO A 187 1.08 0.48 3.46
C PRO A 187 0.75 -0.87 2.83
N VAL A 188 1.60 -1.88 3.03
CA VAL A 188 1.33 -3.25 2.57
C VAL A 188 1.00 -4.12 3.78
N PHE A 189 -0.16 -4.80 3.76
CA PHE A 189 -0.59 -5.67 4.85
C PHE A 189 0.14 -7.02 4.79
N CYS A 190 0.76 -7.38 5.90
CA CYS A 190 1.46 -8.64 6.14
C CYS A 190 0.74 -9.38 7.28
N PRO A 191 -0.01 -10.46 6.99
CA PRO A 191 -0.69 -11.24 8.03
C PRO A 191 0.28 -11.81 9.07
N ARG A 192 -0.18 -12.02 10.31
CA ARG A 192 0.64 -12.64 11.36
C ARG A 192 1.22 -13.99 10.90
N ILE A 193 2.45 -14.29 11.33
CA ILE A 193 3.10 -15.58 11.07
C ILE A 193 2.18 -16.73 11.50
N GLY A 194 2.04 -17.72 10.63
CA GLY A 194 1.23 -18.92 10.88
C GLY A 194 -0.27 -18.76 10.54
N THR A 195 -0.72 -17.59 10.08
CA THR A 195 -2.09 -17.38 9.59
C THR A 195 -2.21 -17.45 8.06
N LYS A 196 -1.13 -17.80 7.34
CA LYS A 196 -1.12 -17.95 5.86
C LYS A 196 -2.31 -18.78 5.37
N GLY A 197 -3.03 -18.22 4.39
CA GLY A 197 -4.18 -18.88 3.75
C GLY A 197 -5.41 -19.02 4.65
N ARG A 198 -5.36 -18.55 5.90
CA ARG A 198 -6.51 -18.57 6.80
C ARG A 198 -7.35 -17.33 6.55
N VAL A 199 -8.56 -17.57 6.05
CA VAL A 199 -9.59 -16.54 5.94
C VAL A 199 -9.93 -16.05 7.35
N PRO A 200 -9.81 -14.75 7.65
CA PRO A 200 -10.19 -14.24 8.97
C PRO A 200 -11.69 -14.43 9.22
N ARG A 201 -12.06 -14.73 10.46
CA ARG A 201 -13.44 -15.04 10.86
C ARG A 201 -14.02 -14.04 11.85
N SER A 202 -13.21 -13.10 12.30
CA SER A 202 -13.62 -12.02 13.18
C SER A 202 -12.81 -10.77 12.87
N PRO A 203 -13.28 -9.57 13.27
CA PRO A 203 -12.51 -8.34 13.14
C PRO A 203 -11.11 -8.45 13.76
N ALA A 204 -10.98 -9.11 14.91
CA ALA A 204 -9.68 -9.27 15.58
C ALA A 204 -8.72 -10.21 14.84
N GLU A 205 -9.22 -11.14 14.02
CA GLU A 205 -8.37 -11.95 13.14
C GLU A 205 -8.00 -11.16 11.86
N GLU A 206 -8.79 -10.16 11.47
CA GLU A 206 -8.63 -9.38 10.23
C GLU A 206 -7.47 -8.40 10.29
N ASP A 207 -7.31 -7.72 11.42
CA ASP A 207 -6.19 -6.80 11.65
C ASP A 207 -5.03 -7.44 12.42
N ASP A 208 -5.04 -8.77 12.55
CA ASP A 208 -3.95 -9.51 13.17
C ASP A 208 -2.75 -9.67 12.23
N GLY A 209 -1.92 -8.64 12.20
CA GLY A 209 -0.74 -8.58 11.36
C GLY A 209 0.00 -7.27 11.48
N TYR A 210 0.78 -6.98 10.45
CA TYR A 210 1.63 -5.80 10.39
C TYR A 210 1.41 -5.04 9.09
N LEU A 211 1.62 -3.73 9.12
CA LEU A 211 1.75 -2.92 7.92
C LEU A 211 3.24 -2.67 7.66
N VAL A 212 3.71 -3.08 6.48
CA VAL A 212 5.04 -2.72 5.98
C VAL A 212 4.92 -1.38 5.25
N VAL A 213 5.66 -0.37 5.69
CA VAL A 213 5.53 0.99 5.19
C VAL A 213 6.89 1.55 4.84
N GLN A 214 7.05 2.01 3.60
CA GLN A 214 8.24 2.75 3.18
C GLN A 214 8.22 4.15 3.80
N VAL A 215 9.36 4.61 4.31
CA VAL A 215 9.54 5.95 4.85
C VAL A 215 10.79 6.58 4.26
N TYR A 216 10.62 7.73 3.62
CA TYR A 216 11.73 8.53 3.11
C TYR A 216 12.05 9.67 4.08
N ASP A 217 13.32 9.76 4.52
CA ASP A 217 13.85 10.82 5.37
C ASP A 217 14.59 11.84 4.51
N SER A 218 14.02 13.04 4.36
CA SER A 218 14.58 14.09 3.52
C SER A 218 15.87 14.69 4.08
N ALA A 219 16.07 14.68 5.40
CA ALA A 219 17.26 15.25 6.02
C ALA A 219 18.48 14.35 5.82
N LYS A 220 18.27 13.03 5.81
CA LYS A 220 19.33 12.04 5.58
C LYS A 220 19.46 11.61 4.13
N HIS A 221 18.48 11.96 3.29
CA HIS A 221 18.36 11.46 1.93
C HIS A 221 18.48 9.93 1.86
N SER A 222 17.67 9.26 2.69
CA SER A 222 17.67 7.81 2.84
C SER A 222 16.27 7.29 3.03
N THR A 223 16.05 6.03 2.67
CA THR A 223 14.78 5.34 2.90
C THR A 223 14.95 4.27 3.98
N TYR A 224 13.93 4.07 4.79
CA TYR A 224 13.81 2.94 5.70
C TYR A 224 12.39 2.39 5.63
N PHE A 225 12.19 1.16 6.09
CA PHE A 225 10.86 0.59 6.21
C PHE A 225 10.48 0.49 7.68
N VAL A 226 9.21 0.66 7.97
CA VAL A 226 8.68 0.40 9.30
C VAL A 226 7.66 -0.73 9.25
N LEU A 227 7.59 -1.48 10.35
CA LEU A 227 6.49 -2.38 10.65
C LEU A 227 5.61 -1.71 11.71
N LEU A 228 4.35 -1.47 11.37
CA LEU A 228 3.33 -1.02 12.33
C LEU A 228 2.49 -2.23 12.73
N ASP A 229 2.11 -2.35 14.00
CA ASP A 229 1.03 -3.26 14.40
C ASP A 229 -0.26 -2.77 13.73
N ALA A 230 -0.87 -3.61 12.89
CA ALA A 230 -2.07 -3.24 12.14
C ALA A 230 -3.30 -3.06 13.05
N MET A 231 -3.28 -3.63 14.25
CA MET A 231 -4.29 -3.40 15.29
C MET A 231 -4.10 -2.02 15.94
N HIS A 232 -2.85 -1.64 16.25
CA HIS A 232 -2.48 -0.47 17.05
C HIS A 232 -1.57 0.51 16.32
N VAL A 233 -1.93 0.91 15.09
CA VAL A 233 -1.05 1.75 14.23
C VAL A 233 -0.53 3.01 14.94
N SER A 234 -1.35 3.64 15.79
CA SER A 234 -0.99 4.88 16.50
C SER A 234 0.13 4.73 17.54
N GLU A 235 0.46 3.51 17.96
CA GLU A 235 1.60 3.26 18.87
C GLU A 235 2.95 3.41 18.15
N GLY A 236 2.92 3.48 16.82
CA GLY A 236 4.10 3.64 15.99
C GLY A 236 4.80 2.32 15.70
N PRO A 237 6.04 2.39 15.18
CA PRO A 237 6.70 1.21 14.64
C PRO A 237 7.17 0.25 15.72
N VAL A 238 6.82 -1.02 15.56
CA VAL A 238 7.38 -2.13 16.35
C VAL A 238 8.79 -2.50 15.86
N CYS A 239 9.08 -2.22 14.58
CA CYS A 239 10.36 -2.46 13.95
C CYS A 239 10.65 -1.38 12.90
N GLU A 240 11.93 -1.02 12.78
CA GLU A 240 12.44 -0.18 11.69
C GLU A 240 13.58 -0.92 10.98
N LEU A 241 13.56 -0.92 9.65
CA LEU A 241 14.52 -1.56 8.76
C LEU A 241 15.19 -0.46 7.92
N HIS A 242 16.36 0.00 8.36
CA HIS A 242 17.09 1.08 7.74
C HIS A 242 17.84 0.60 6.50
N THR A 243 17.75 1.34 5.40
CA THR A 243 18.54 1.06 4.20
C THR A 243 19.74 2.01 4.11
N ASN A 244 20.77 1.59 3.37
CA ASN A 244 21.97 2.39 3.13
C ASN A 244 21.87 3.35 1.93
N THR A 245 20.69 3.46 1.32
CA THR A 245 20.44 4.28 0.13
C THR A 245 19.08 4.98 0.24
N PHE A 246 18.77 5.86 -0.70
CA PHE A 246 17.38 6.24 -0.92
C PHE A 246 16.75 5.27 -1.94
N ILE A 247 15.50 4.96 -1.68
CA ILE A 247 14.58 4.31 -2.61
C ILE A 247 13.50 5.36 -2.86
N THR A 248 13.27 5.72 -4.12
CA THR A 248 12.22 6.66 -4.49
C THR A 248 10.86 6.15 -4.02
N ASN A 249 9.93 7.06 -3.70
CA ASN A 249 8.55 6.66 -3.47
C ASN A 249 8.03 5.94 -4.72
N GLY A 250 7.68 4.67 -4.56
CA GLY A 250 7.10 3.85 -5.61
C GLY A 250 5.60 4.08 -5.72
N PHE A 251 4.94 3.17 -6.43
CA PHE A 251 3.48 3.07 -6.46
C PHE A 251 3.06 1.89 -5.58
N HIS A 252 2.88 0.73 -6.19
CA HIS A 252 2.34 -0.44 -5.51
C HIS A 252 3.40 -1.45 -5.08
N GLY A 253 3.08 -2.18 -4.02
CA GLY A 253 3.79 -3.34 -3.52
C GLY A 253 2.82 -4.46 -3.14
N THR A 254 3.37 -5.64 -2.88
CA THR A 254 2.60 -6.76 -2.34
C THR A 254 3.46 -7.54 -1.36
N TRP A 255 2.81 -8.17 -0.38
CA TRP A 255 3.48 -9.09 0.52
C TRP A 255 3.40 -10.51 -0.05
N SER A 256 4.54 -11.20 -0.02
CA SER A 256 4.62 -12.62 -0.31
C SER A 256 5.35 -13.30 0.84
N ASP A 257 4.75 -14.38 1.35
CA ASP A 257 5.41 -15.26 2.34
C ASP A 257 6.59 -16.03 1.71
N GLU A 258 6.63 -16.08 0.38
CA GLU A 258 7.65 -16.78 -0.39
C GLU A 258 8.67 -15.79 -0.94
N LEU A 259 9.94 -16.18 -0.83
CA LEU A 259 11.04 -15.50 -1.47
C LEU A 259 11.03 -15.81 -2.96
N ILE A 260 10.54 -14.88 -3.77
CA ILE A 260 10.56 -14.98 -5.22
C ILE A 260 11.86 -14.34 -5.71
N GLY A 261 12.69 -15.10 -6.43
CA GLY A 261 13.77 -14.49 -7.24
C GLY A 261 15.21 -14.68 -6.77
N LEU A 262 15.52 -15.74 -6.05
CA LEU A 262 16.90 -16.23 -5.97
C LEU A 262 17.03 -17.45 -6.86
N GLY A 263 17.56 -17.27 -8.07
CA GLY A 263 18.07 -18.40 -8.84
C GLY A 263 19.07 -19.21 -8.00
N GLU A 264 19.28 -20.47 -8.37
CA GLU A 264 20.06 -21.50 -7.65
C GLU A 264 21.52 -21.11 -7.26
N SER A 265 21.98 -19.88 -7.54
CA SER A 265 23.35 -19.42 -7.29
C SER A 265 23.56 -18.51 -6.07
N THR A 266 22.54 -18.22 -5.25
CA THR A 266 22.77 -17.42 -4.02
C THR A 266 22.84 -18.30 -2.77
N SER A 267 23.92 -19.08 -2.69
CA SER A 267 24.31 -19.76 -1.47
C SER A 267 24.75 -18.75 -0.39
N SER A 268 24.16 -18.87 0.80
CA SER A 268 24.53 -18.30 2.11
C SER A 268 24.09 -16.87 2.51
N MET A 269 24.15 -15.85 1.66
CA MET A 269 23.92 -14.46 2.13
C MET A 269 22.45 -14.05 2.24
N SER A 270 21.60 -14.62 1.40
CA SER A 270 20.17 -14.33 1.32
C SER A 270 19.36 -15.03 2.41
N MET A 271 19.82 -16.21 2.85
CA MET A 271 19.26 -16.89 4.02
C MET A 271 19.47 -16.07 5.30
N LEU A 272 20.55 -15.29 5.40
CA LEU A 272 20.83 -14.45 6.58
C LEU A 272 19.84 -13.29 6.77
N LEU A 273 19.21 -12.77 5.71
CA LEU A 273 18.20 -11.72 5.86
C LEU A 273 16.87 -12.30 6.37
N ILE A 274 16.51 -13.49 5.89
CA ILE A 274 15.34 -14.25 6.34
C ILE A 274 15.58 -14.80 7.74
N GLU A 275 16.78 -15.27 8.08
CA GLU A 275 17.18 -15.66 9.44
C GLU A 275 17.32 -14.46 10.37
N ALA A 276 17.72 -13.28 9.92
CA ALA A 276 17.73 -12.08 10.77
C ALA A 276 16.30 -11.61 11.12
N LEU A 277 15.34 -11.78 10.21
CA LEU A 277 13.91 -11.62 10.51
C LEU A 277 13.33 -12.82 11.29
N HIS A 278 13.75 -14.07 11.03
CA HIS A 278 13.26 -15.28 11.71
C HIS A 278 13.84 -15.47 13.12
N CYS A 279 15.11 -15.15 13.38
CA CYS A 279 15.82 -15.38 14.64
C CYS A 279 15.58 -14.31 15.71
N ARG A 280 14.76 -13.28 15.45
CA ARG A 280 14.33 -12.36 16.51
C ARG A 280 12.89 -12.56 16.99
N VAL A 281 12.08 -13.33 16.25
CA VAL A 281 10.71 -13.67 16.67
C VAL A 281 10.66 -15.02 17.41
N LYS A 282 11.60 -15.94 17.16
CA LYS A 282 11.73 -17.18 17.93
C LYS A 282 12.90 -17.11 18.92
N LEU A 283 12.59 -17.45 20.17
CA LEU A 283 13.47 -17.75 21.31
C LEU A 283 13.71 -16.58 22.28
N GLY A 284 12.77 -16.42 23.20
CA GLY A 284 13.17 -16.27 24.59
C GLY A 284 13.85 -17.57 25.05
N ILE A 285 15.16 -17.72 24.82
CA ILE A 285 16.09 -18.65 25.49
C ILE A 285 17.51 -18.06 25.38
N GLN A 286 18.23 -18.19 26.50
CA GLN A 286 19.58 -17.77 26.88
C GLN A 286 20.63 -17.43 25.80
N LYS A 287 21.44 -16.41 26.14
CA LYS A 287 22.79 -16.13 25.60
C LYS A 287 23.59 -17.44 25.44
N GLY A 288 23.91 -17.83 24.21
CA GLY A 288 24.76 -18.99 23.96
C GLY A 288 25.28 -19.12 22.52
N ARG A 289 26.52 -18.65 22.30
CA ARG A 289 27.55 -19.19 21.38
C ARG A 289 27.22 -19.47 19.89
N TYR A 290 26.55 -18.58 19.16
CA TYR A 290 26.48 -18.70 17.69
C TYR A 290 26.85 -17.42 16.90
N PHE A 291 27.45 -16.42 17.54
CA PHE A 291 27.70 -15.09 16.95
C PHE A 291 29.18 -14.73 16.71
N ASP A 292 30.08 -15.71 16.54
CA ASP A 292 31.52 -15.44 16.42
C ASP A 292 32.13 -15.67 15.01
N GLU A 293 31.34 -16.00 13.99
CA GLU A 293 31.87 -16.22 12.62
C GLU A 293 31.51 -15.13 11.58
N ALA A 294 30.51 -14.27 11.82
CA ALA A 294 30.11 -13.25 10.84
C ALA A 294 30.93 -11.93 10.91
N THR A 295 31.86 -11.79 11.87
CA THR A 295 32.65 -10.55 12.09
C THR A 295 34.14 -10.68 11.76
N LYS A 296 34.61 -11.80 11.20
CA LYS A 296 36.01 -11.97 10.79
C LYS A 296 36.21 -11.82 9.28
N MET A 297 35.85 -10.67 8.72
CA MET A 297 36.59 -10.19 7.53
C MET A 297 37.72 -9.30 8.04
N ASP A 298 38.95 -9.76 7.87
CA ASP A 298 40.15 -9.00 8.24
C ASP A 298 40.14 -7.64 7.53
N LYS A 299 40.57 -6.60 8.25
CA LYS A 299 40.66 -5.23 7.76
C LYS A 299 41.46 -5.16 6.46
N ALA A 300 42.47 -6.03 6.32
CA ALA A 300 43.26 -6.16 5.09
C ALA A 300 42.44 -6.65 3.88
N GLU A 301 41.50 -7.57 4.09
CA GLU A 301 40.65 -8.11 3.02
C GLU A 301 39.57 -7.11 2.58
N ARG A 302 39.04 -6.33 3.52
CA ARG A 302 38.11 -5.24 3.24
C ARG A 302 38.79 -4.13 2.42
N THR A 303 40.01 -3.74 2.80
CA THR A 303 40.82 -2.76 2.05
C THR A 303 41.24 -3.28 0.67
N ARG A 304 41.52 -4.58 0.53
CA ARG A 304 41.84 -5.19 -0.77
C ARG A 304 40.65 -5.15 -1.73
N LYS A 305 39.44 -5.51 -1.28
CA LYS A 305 38.22 -5.45 -2.10
C LYS A 305 37.85 -4.02 -2.53
N GLU A 306 38.08 -3.03 -1.66
CA GLU A 306 37.90 -1.61 -2.01
C GLU A 306 38.91 -1.14 -3.07
N MET A 307 40.16 -1.61 -3.02
CA MET A 307 41.17 -1.30 -4.02
C MET A 307 40.88 -1.98 -5.37
N GLU A 308 40.45 -3.24 -5.36
CA GLU A 308 40.03 -3.98 -6.57
C GLU A 308 38.81 -3.32 -7.25
N MET A 309 37.83 -2.85 -6.47
CA MET A 309 36.70 -2.07 -7.01
C MET A 309 37.13 -0.71 -7.59
N ARG A 310 38.12 -0.04 -6.98
CA ARG A 310 38.69 1.22 -7.51
C ARG A 310 39.45 1.02 -8.82
N GLU A 311 40.22 -0.06 -8.94
CA GLU A 311 40.89 -0.43 -10.19
C GLU A 311 39.89 -0.80 -11.29
N HIS A 312 38.83 -1.54 -10.96
CA HIS A 312 37.78 -1.91 -11.91
C HIS A 312 36.98 -0.69 -12.42
N ARG A 313 36.72 0.31 -11.57
CA ARG A 313 36.13 1.61 -11.99
C ARG A 313 37.03 2.39 -12.94
N LYS A 314 38.36 2.37 -12.73
CA LYS A 314 39.32 3.04 -13.63
C LYS A 314 39.42 2.39 -15.01
N ARG A 315 39.11 1.09 -15.14
CA ARG A 315 39.19 0.33 -16.40
C ARG A 315 37.91 0.38 -17.26
N GLY A 316 36.90 1.19 -16.89
CA GLY A 316 35.71 1.45 -17.71
C GLY A 316 34.84 0.23 -18.01
N LYS A 317 34.97 -0.87 -17.26
CA LYS A 317 34.33 -2.18 -17.55
C LYS A 317 33.23 -2.59 -16.56
N MET A 318 32.62 -1.65 -15.84
CA MET A 318 31.40 -1.92 -15.06
C MET A 318 30.27 -1.06 -15.61
N ARG A 319 29.35 -1.69 -16.36
CA ARG A 319 27.96 -1.24 -16.35
C ARG A 319 27.48 -1.37 -14.91
N ASP A 320 26.78 -0.35 -14.42
CA ASP A 320 26.37 -0.17 -13.03
C ASP A 320 25.90 -1.48 -12.38
N ILE A 321 26.78 -2.11 -11.60
CA ILE A 321 26.38 -3.12 -10.64
C ILE A 321 25.84 -2.31 -9.46
N VAL A 322 24.52 -2.29 -9.35
CA VAL A 322 23.80 -1.77 -8.18
C VAL A 322 24.36 -2.49 -6.96
N SER A 323 24.99 -1.74 -6.04
CA SER A 323 25.36 -2.30 -4.74
C SER A 323 24.09 -2.89 -4.10
N PRO A 324 24.13 -4.12 -3.54
CA PRO A 324 22.96 -4.70 -2.91
C PRO A 324 22.47 -3.76 -1.79
N CYS A 325 21.16 -3.49 -1.78
CA CYS A 325 20.53 -2.77 -0.70
C CYS A 325 20.68 -3.60 0.58
N VAL A 326 21.35 -3.04 1.60
CA VAL A 326 21.55 -3.72 2.89
C VAL A 326 20.56 -3.12 3.89
N PHE A 327 19.84 -3.99 4.59
CA PHE A 327 18.90 -3.60 5.64
C PHE A 327 19.55 -3.79 7.02
N GLU A 328 19.52 -2.76 7.86
CA GLU A 328 19.88 -2.83 9.28
C GLU A 328 18.62 -2.64 10.14
N GLY A 329 18.25 -3.66 10.92
CA GLY A 329 16.99 -3.67 11.68
C GLY A 329 17.14 -3.30 13.15
N THR A 330 16.32 -2.35 13.62
CA THR A 330 16.13 -2.06 15.05
C THR A 330 14.72 -2.47 15.47
N ILE A 331 14.62 -3.35 16.48
CA ILE A 331 13.35 -3.81 17.04
C ILE A 331 13.11 -3.10 18.36
N ARG A 332 11.95 -2.46 18.54
CA ARG A 332 11.53 -1.98 19.85
C ARG A 332 11.04 -3.18 20.65
N LYS A 333 11.54 -3.36 21.88
CA LYS A 333 11.01 -4.39 22.79
C LYS A 333 9.57 -4.03 23.17
N ASN A 334 8.62 -4.54 22.42
CA ASN A 334 7.23 -4.67 22.84
C ASN A 334 6.95 -6.17 22.94
N ASP A 335 6.38 -6.62 24.05
CA ASP A 335 6.13 -8.06 24.34
C ASP A 335 5.17 -8.73 23.33
N ALA A 336 4.60 -7.96 22.39
CA ALA A 336 3.66 -8.39 21.35
C ALA A 336 4.31 -8.97 20.07
N LEU A 337 5.64 -8.86 19.91
CA LEU A 337 6.36 -9.48 18.78
C LEU A 337 6.63 -10.97 19.08
N ARG A 338 5.61 -11.82 18.96
CA ARG A 338 5.72 -13.29 18.93
C ARG A 338 5.02 -13.88 17.72
#